data_AF-A0A9P6RLH7-F1
#
_entry.id   AF-A0A9P6RLH7-F1
#
_cell.length_a   1.000
_cell.length_b   1.000
_cell.length_c   1.000
_cell.angle_alpha   90.00
_cell.angle_beta   90.00
_cell.angle_gamma   90.00
#
_symmetry.space_group_name_H-M   'P 1'
#
loop_
_entity.id
_entity.type
_entity.pdbx_description
1 polymer ?
#
loop_
_entity_poly.entity_id
_entity_poly.type
_entity_poly.pdbx_seq_one_letter_code
_entity_poly.pdbx_strand_id
1 'polypeptide(L)'
;MTPVVDILPFVTPLADPTLSETDFSVAVDDWNEALSKLLKHNNKAFWTDLLRNETLARFLNSFLGEYGSFRGTKGDAWIIELEEVVRRVFMVYRRIAETMAGLEAATVVAELSREQDGRDPGAALLDQGLLSTSVLMDLAGIYGSSDPEGVSKMVGTFLENAPRLLGDFSSSVSTVVQIIRRIQKRFEKGANGGAGKGKGKGKGVVSPTVAHGSDAHGLDQEKMAEFVHYASALSDIAYALDAISAVSSILAIDLFRHSKFLDCLLGCYNYTLPVLSKVLIENQALGDINVRSVLLFLRVKMLSVVNNILDGISKDDLAMLKSEQEDNGVTTSMYEGTAAALTDRICEVIVSLYEQSPLQDHMAPMDDAPLILDLEIQFSISEKLSDINVRAFKGENDRLDHWVVMLNDLRDFNPATRDYIYDHNMRKSEKMVREMSGLYMDDDRHRSSSTIISDTNGPRVNAVPTSADPDEDYVKRTILISQLQDLFPDLGDGFLEACFITFKDDPEAVTMHLLEENLPSDLATMDRSTP
;
A
#
# COMPACT_ATOMS: atom_id res chain seq x y z
N MET A 1 41.62 -4.89 12.36
CA MET A 1 40.68 -3.77 12.13
C MET A 1 40.25 -3.26 13.49
N THR A 2 40.20 -1.94 13.66
CA THR A 2 39.71 -1.30 14.89
C THR A 2 38.23 -1.59 15.07
N PRO A 3 37.73 -1.86 16.29
CA PRO A 3 36.31 -2.01 16.55
C PRO A 3 35.53 -0.77 16.07
N VAL A 4 34.29 -0.96 15.62
CA VAL A 4 33.40 0.17 15.31
C VAL A 4 33.26 1.00 16.59
N VAL A 5 33.58 2.29 16.49
CA VAL A 5 33.45 3.28 17.58
C VAL A 5 31.99 3.38 18.01
N ASP A 6 31.73 3.83 19.24
CA ASP A 6 30.38 4.11 19.73
C ASP A 6 29.60 4.95 18.71
N ILE A 7 28.46 4.41 18.24
CA ILE A 7 27.58 5.08 17.29
C ILE A 7 26.42 5.73 18.05
N LEU A 8 26.17 7.00 17.76
CA LEU A 8 25.07 7.74 18.37
C LEU A 8 23.72 7.16 17.92
N PRO A 9 22.70 7.13 18.78
CA PRO A 9 21.35 6.77 18.36
C PRO A 9 20.86 7.73 17.28
N PHE A 10 19.97 7.25 16.43
CA PHE A 10 19.31 8.09 15.44
C PHE A 10 18.34 9.03 16.15
N VAL A 11 18.40 10.32 15.81
CA VAL A 11 17.54 11.37 16.35
C VAL A 11 17.12 12.28 15.21
N THR A 12 15.85 12.68 15.21
CA THR A 12 15.28 13.57 14.20
C THR A 12 14.92 14.93 14.81
N PRO A 13 14.84 16.01 14.00
CA PRO A 13 14.31 17.29 14.45
C PRO A 13 12.86 17.23 14.96
N LEU A 14 12.10 16.19 14.58
CA LEU A 14 10.76 15.94 15.11
C LEU A 14 10.81 15.47 16.57
N ALA A 15 11.79 14.64 16.91
CA ALA A 15 11.99 14.13 18.27
C ALA A 15 12.71 15.15 19.16
N ASP A 16 13.66 15.90 18.61
CA ASP A 16 14.39 16.97 19.29
C ASP A 16 14.39 18.26 18.44
N PRO A 17 13.45 19.19 18.70
CA PRO A 17 13.39 20.47 18.01
C PRO A 17 14.59 21.40 18.25
N THR A 18 15.48 21.06 19.19
CA THR A 18 16.69 21.86 19.49
C THR A 18 17.87 21.48 18.60
N LEU A 19 17.75 20.40 17.83
CA LEU A 19 18.78 19.90 16.94
C LEU A 19 19.04 20.87 15.77
N SER A 20 20.28 21.34 15.64
CA SER A 20 20.68 22.22 14.55
C SER A 20 20.95 21.45 13.25
N GLU A 21 20.79 22.10 12.09
CA GLU A 21 21.16 21.53 10.78
C GLU A 21 22.62 21.05 10.75
N THR A 22 23.51 21.82 11.37
CA THR A 22 24.93 21.50 11.44
C THR A 22 25.20 20.26 12.30
N ASP A 23 24.55 20.13 13.45
CA ASP A 23 24.76 18.98 14.34
C ASP A 23 24.19 17.70 13.72
N PHE A 24 23.06 17.81 13.02
CA PHE A 24 22.49 16.68 12.29
C PHE A 24 23.38 16.24 11.14
N SER A 25 23.91 17.16 10.34
CA SER A 25 24.80 16.81 9.23
C SER A 25 26.07 16.11 9.73
N VAL A 26 26.64 16.55 10.86
CA VAL A 26 27.75 15.86 11.53
C VAL A 26 27.35 14.44 11.98
N ALA A 27 26.16 14.29 12.58
CA ALA A 27 25.66 12.97 12.98
C ALA A 27 25.44 12.04 11.77
N VAL A 28 24.95 12.57 10.64
CA VAL A 28 24.78 11.84 9.38
C VAL A 28 26.12 11.33 8.87
N ASP A 29 27.17 12.15 8.88
CA ASP A 29 28.52 11.76 8.50
C ASP A 29 29.08 10.65 9.42
N ASP A 30 28.90 10.78 10.73
CA ASP A 30 29.33 9.79 11.72
C ASP A 30 28.62 8.44 11.53
N TRP A 31 27.30 8.45 11.34
CA TRP A 31 26.52 7.24 11.03
C TRP A 31 27.00 6.60 9.74
N ASN A 32 27.22 7.41 8.71
CA ASN A 32 27.68 6.97 7.41
C ASN A 32 29.07 6.31 7.50
N GLU A 33 30.01 6.91 8.22
CA GLU A 33 31.34 6.36 8.42
C GLU A 33 31.29 5.04 9.21
N ALA A 34 30.52 4.99 10.30
CA ALA A 34 30.37 3.80 11.13
C ALA A 34 29.77 2.61 10.36
N LEU A 35 28.67 2.85 9.62
CA LEU A 35 28.03 1.82 8.80
C LEU A 35 28.93 1.37 7.64
N SER A 36 29.66 2.30 7.02
CA SER A 36 30.62 1.98 5.95
C SER A 36 31.76 1.09 6.46
N LYS A 37 32.29 1.36 7.66
CA LYS A 37 33.31 0.51 8.31
C LYS A 37 32.75 -0.88 8.62
N LEU A 38 31.56 -0.94 9.23
CA LEU A 38 30.88 -2.20 9.55
C LEU A 38 30.67 -3.06 8.30
N LEU A 39 30.16 -2.48 7.21
CA LEU A 39 29.92 -3.19 5.95
C LEU A 39 31.21 -3.67 5.26
N LYS A 40 32.37 -3.08 5.57
CA LYS A 40 33.68 -3.51 5.04
C LYS A 40 34.34 -4.61 5.88
N HIS A 41 33.80 -4.95 7.05
CA HIS A 41 34.34 -6.03 7.88
C HIS A 41 34.22 -7.39 7.17
N ASN A 42 35.09 -8.34 7.52
CA ASN A 42 34.88 -9.74 7.16
C ASN A 42 33.73 -10.33 7.99
N ASN A 43 33.23 -11.52 7.63
CA ASN A 43 32.03 -12.08 8.29
C ASN A 43 32.23 -12.27 9.79
N LYS A 44 33.36 -12.82 10.25
CA LYS A 44 33.62 -13.00 11.69
C LYS A 44 33.61 -11.68 12.46
N ALA A 45 34.29 -10.65 11.95
CA ALA A 45 34.34 -9.34 12.60
C ALA A 45 32.98 -8.62 12.56
N PHE A 46 32.27 -8.72 11.43
CA PHE A 46 30.92 -8.18 11.29
C PHE A 46 29.97 -8.75 12.36
N TRP A 47 29.89 -10.07 12.49
CA TRP A 47 29.05 -10.73 13.50
C TRP A 47 29.50 -10.45 14.93
N THR A 48 30.81 -10.32 15.17
CA THR A 48 31.34 -9.99 16.50
C THR A 48 30.91 -8.58 16.92
N ASP A 49 31.02 -7.60 16.03
CA ASP A 49 30.59 -6.23 16.32
C ASP A 49 29.07 -6.15 16.44
N LEU A 50 28.33 -6.84 15.57
CA LEU A 50 26.87 -6.88 15.59
C LEU A 50 26.32 -7.35 16.94
N LEU A 51 26.92 -8.40 17.53
CA LEU A 51 26.43 -9.00 18.78
C LEU A 51 27.02 -8.37 20.05
N ARG A 52 28.13 -7.64 19.96
CA ARG A 52 28.79 -7.03 21.14
C ARG A 52 28.58 -5.53 21.25
N ASN A 53 28.32 -4.84 20.14
CA ASN A 53 28.18 -3.39 20.12
C ASN A 53 26.72 -2.99 20.39
N GLU A 54 26.41 -2.72 21.66
CA GLU A 54 25.08 -2.26 22.06
C GLU A 54 24.71 -0.91 21.45
N THR A 55 25.68 -0.04 21.16
CA THR A 55 25.41 1.26 20.53
C THR A 55 24.93 1.10 19.09
N LEU A 56 25.48 0.13 18.35
CA LEU A 56 25.02 -0.23 17.02
C LEU A 56 23.58 -0.76 17.03
N ALA A 57 23.27 -1.67 17.95
CA ALA A 57 21.90 -2.18 18.08
C ALA A 57 20.91 -1.06 18.43
N ARG A 58 21.29 -0.14 19.35
CA ARG A 58 20.47 1.04 19.66
C ARG A 58 20.27 1.94 18.45
N PHE A 59 21.33 2.26 17.71
CA PHE A 59 21.23 3.06 16.50
C PHE A 59 20.27 2.43 15.48
N LEU A 60 20.47 1.16 15.12
CA LEU A 60 19.63 0.47 14.14
C LEU A 60 18.15 0.46 14.54
N ASN A 61 17.86 0.20 15.82
CA ASN A 61 16.50 0.22 16.33
C ASN A 61 15.88 1.62 16.34
N SER A 62 16.62 2.63 16.81
CA SER A 62 16.14 4.03 16.77
C SER A 62 15.92 4.52 15.34
N PHE A 63 16.81 4.13 14.41
CA PHE A 63 16.69 4.49 13.00
C PHE A 63 15.42 3.92 12.39
N LEU A 64 15.20 2.61 12.52
CA LEU A 64 14.01 1.96 11.97
C LEU A 64 12.71 2.52 12.58
N GLY A 65 12.69 2.76 13.89
CA GLY A 65 11.50 3.26 14.59
C GLY A 65 11.14 4.71 14.29
N GLU A 66 12.13 5.60 14.09
CA GLU A 66 11.87 7.04 13.90
C GLU A 66 11.86 7.48 12.43
N TYR A 67 12.64 6.83 11.56
CA TYR A 67 12.76 7.25 10.16
C TYR A 67 11.42 7.14 9.40
N GLY A 68 10.59 6.15 9.74
CA GLY A 68 9.29 5.96 9.11
C GLY A 68 8.34 7.17 9.25
N SER A 69 8.29 7.75 10.45
CA SER A 69 7.50 8.95 10.72
C SER A 69 8.14 10.20 10.12
N PHE A 70 9.48 10.27 10.14
CA PHE A 70 10.23 11.41 9.64
C PHE A 70 10.13 11.61 8.13
N ARG A 71 10.19 10.52 7.35
CA ARG A 71 10.15 10.61 5.87
C ARG A 71 8.80 11.05 5.27
N GLY A 72 7.77 11.22 6.11
CA GLY A 72 6.43 11.65 5.69
C GLY A 72 6.36 13.10 5.19
N THR A 73 7.34 13.94 5.51
CA THR A 73 7.42 15.35 5.07
C THR A 73 8.22 15.47 3.76
N LYS A 74 7.55 15.35 2.61
CA LYS A 74 8.21 15.47 1.30
C LYS A 74 8.86 16.86 1.13
N GLY A 75 10.13 16.90 0.76
CA GLY A 75 10.84 18.11 0.33
C GLY A 75 11.81 18.72 1.34
N ASP A 76 12.02 18.06 2.48
CA ASP A 76 12.98 18.51 3.50
C ASP A 76 14.42 18.13 3.11
N ALA A 77 15.32 19.12 3.11
CA ALA A 77 16.76 18.94 2.83
C ALA A 77 17.39 17.84 3.71
N TRP A 78 16.91 17.72 4.95
CA TRP A 78 17.27 16.69 5.92
C TRP A 78 17.08 15.25 5.42
N ILE A 79 16.02 14.98 4.63
CA ILE A 79 15.74 13.64 4.10
C ILE A 79 16.74 13.29 3.00
N ILE A 80 17.16 14.27 2.21
CA ILE A 80 18.15 14.07 1.14
C ILE A 80 19.50 13.67 1.74
N GLU A 81 19.93 14.32 2.83
CA GLU A 81 21.19 13.97 3.52
C GLU A 81 21.18 12.52 4.08
N LEU A 82 20.00 11.98 4.42
CA LEU A 82 19.88 10.62 4.95
C LEU A 82 19.92 9.51 3.90
N GLU A 83 19.88 9.81 2.60
CA GLU A 83 19.73 8.79 1.54
C GLU A 83 20.78 7.67 1.64
N GLU A 84 22.05 8.03 1.88
CA GLU A 84 23.12 7.03 2.05
C GLU A 84 23.02 6.24 3.37
N VAL A 85 22.54 6.87 4.45
CA VAL A 85 22.32 6.18 5.75
C VAL A 85 21.21 5.15 5.57
N VAL A 86 20.09 5.54 4.95
CA VAL A 86 18.95 4.69 4.62
C VAL A 86 19.41 3.48 3.82
N ARG A 87 20.21 3.69 2.77
CA ARG A 87 20.76 2.63 1.94
C ARG A 87 21.69 1.71 2.73
N ARG A 88 22.54 2.25 3.60
CA ARG A 88 23.50 1.45 4.39
C ARG A 88 22.83 0.62 5.48
N VAL A 89 21.80 1.16 6.15
CA VAL A 89 21.00 0.39 7.11
C VAL A 89 20.36 -0.81 6.40
N PHE A 90 19.79 -0.62 5.22
CA PHE A 90 19.27 -1.74 4.41
C PHE A 90 20.35 -2.76 4.07
N MET A 91 21.53 -2.31 3.63
CA MET A 91 22.66 -3.20 3.33
C MET A 91 23.15 -3.97 4.56
N VAL A 92 23.07 -3.39 5.76
CA VAL A 92 23.39 -4.10 7.01
C VAL A 92 22.40 -5.24 7.22
N TYR A 93 21.10 -4.98 7.18
CA TYR A 93 20.07 -6.02 7.36
C TYR A 93 20.11 -7.09 6.27
N ARG A 94 20.33 -6.69 5.01
CA ARG A 94 20.53 -7.62 3.90
C ARG A 94 21.74 -8.51 4.14
N ARG A 95 22.86 -7.95 4.62
CA ARG A 95 24.05 -8.71 4.96
C ARG A 95 23.83 -9.66 6.15
N ILE A 96 23.03 -9.26 7.14
CA ILE A 96 22.62 -10.16 8.23
C ILE A 96 21.90 -11.37 7.64
N ALA A 97 20.88 -11.17 6.79
CA ALA A 97 20.14 -12.26 6.16
C ALA A 97 21.04 -13.17 5.29
N GLU A 98 21.90 -12.60 4.45
CA GLU A 98 22.79 -13.36 3.56
C GLU A 98 23.83 -14.20 4.33
N THR A 99 24.20 -13.81 5.54
CA THR A 99 25.28 -14.47 6.30
C THR A 99 24.81 -15.24 7.54
N MET A 100 23.54 -15.11 7.95
CA MET A 100 23.05 -15.74 9.19
C MET A 100 23.02 -17.27 9.14
N ALA A 101 22.82 -17.85 7.95
CA ALA A 101 22.89 -19.29 7.74
C ALA A 101 24.34 -19.80 7.58
N GLY A 102 25.33 -18.90 7.61
CA GLY A 102 26.74 -19.21 7.43
C GLY A 102 27.40 -19.80 8.68
N LEU A 103 28.46 -20.60 8.46
CA LEU A 103 29.23 -21.21 9.55
C LEU A 103 29.87 -20.15 10.45
N GLU A 104 30.35 -19.03 9.89
CA GLU A 104 30.98 -17.98 10.69
C GLU A 104 30.02 -17.36 11.72
N ALA A 105 28.76 -17.14 11.37
CA ALA A 105 27.75 -16.62 12.29
C ALA A 105 27.56 -17.56 13.49
N ALA A 106 27.37 -18.86 13.21
CA ALA A 106 27.26 -19.89 14.24
C ALA A 106 28.51 -19.97 15.13
N THR A 107 29.71 -19.88 14.56
CA THR A 107 30.95 -19.91 15.34
C THR A 107 31.09 -18.72 16.29
N VAL A 108 30.75 -17.52 15.84
CA VAL A 108 30.81 -16.31 16.68
C VAL A 108 29.80 -16.39 17.81
N VAL A 109 28.58 -16.85 17.53
CA VAL A 109 27.54 -17.01 18.56
C VAL A 109 27.97 -18.06 19.60
N ALA A 110 28.59 -19.16 19.17
CA ALA A 110 29.13 -20.17 20.08
C ALA A 110 30.31 -19.64 20.93
N GLU A 111 31.17 -18.78 20.36
CA GLU A 111 32.28 -18.15 21.10
C GLU A 111 31.78 -17.14 22.15
N LEU A 112 30.67 -16.44 21.87
CA LEU A 112 30.11 -15.40 22.74
C LEU A 112 29.11 -15.93 23.78
N SER A 113 28.47 -17.07 23.51
CA SER A 113 27.54 -17.71 24.44
C SER A 113 28.31 -18.31 25.61
N ARG A 114 28.22 -17.68 26.80
CA ARG A 114 28.82 -18.18 28.05
C ARG A 114 28.17 -19.46 28.56
N GLU A 115 27.01 -19.83 28.02
CA GLU A 115 26.22 -21.00 28.40
C GLU A 115 26.41 -22.11 27.36
N GLN A 116 26.49 -23.36 27.81
CA GLN A 116 26.60 -24.59 26.99
C GLN A 116 25.39 -24.85 26.06
N ASP A 117 24.46 -23.90 25.95
CA ASP A 117 23.36 -23.98 25.03
C ASP A 117 23.83 -23.35 23.72
N GLY A 118 24.10 -24.18 22.71
CA GLY A 118 24.53 -23.75 21.39
C GLY A 118 23.45 -22.92 20.72
N ARG A 119 23.38 -21.63 21.07
CA ARG A 119 22.39 -20.70 20.53
C ARG A 119 22.60 -20.55 19.04
N ASP A 120 21.50 -20.63 18.29
CA ASP A 120 21.51 -20.32 16.88
C ASP A 120 21.64 -18.79 16.67
N PRO A 121 22.13 -18.35 15.49
CA PRO A 121 22.25 -16.92 15.18
C PRO A 121 20.93 -16.15 15.24
N GLY A 122 19.79 -16.78 14.91
CA GLY A 122 18.48 -16.14 14.96
C GLY A 122 18.07 -15.75 16.38
N ALA A 123 18.23 -16.68 17.34
CA ALA A 123 17.98 -16.43 18.75
C ALA A 123 18.89 -15.33 19.31
N ALA A 124 20.17 -15.31 18.93
CA ALA A 124 21.09 -14.27 19.35
C ALA A 124 20.68 -12.88 18.85
N LEU A 125 20.19 -12.77 17.61
CA LEU A 125 19.69 -11.50 17.05
C LEU A 125 18.40 -11.03 17.74
N LEU A 126 17.49 -11.95 18.06
CA LEU A 126 16.27 -11.65 18.83
C LEU A 126 16.62 -11.13 20.23
N ASP A 127 17.54 -11.79 20.93
CA ASP A 127 17.97 -11.41 22.28
C ASP A 127 18.64 -10.03 22.30
N GLN A 128 19.37 -9.66 21.24
CA GLN A 128 19.96 -8.32 21.06
C GLN A 128 18.95 -7.26 20.58
N GLY A 129 17.72 -7.67 20.25
CA GLY A 129 16.70 -6.79 19.68
C GLY A 129 17.02 -6.30 18.27
N LEU A 130 17.96 -6.94 17.56
CA LEU A 130 18.28 -6.66 16.16
C LEU A 130 17.28 -7.30 15.21
N LEU A 131 16.56 -8.33 15.67
CA LEU A 131 15.37 -8.83 15.01
C LEU A 131 14.22 -8.79 16.00
N SER A 132 13.05 -8.37 15.53
CA SER A 132 11.79 -8.39 16.27
C SER A 132 10.63 -8.21 15.29
N THR A 133 9.40 -8.42 15.75
CA THR A 133 8.21 -8.13 14.95
C THR A 133 8.18 -6.67 14.48
N SER A 134 8.55 -5.73 15.35
CA SER A 134 8.61 -4.29 15.00
C SER A 134 9.66 -4.02 13.93
N VAL A 135 10.86 -4.58 14.08
CA VAL A 135 11.95 -4.45 13.09
C VAL A 135 11.51 -4.95 11.71
N LEU A 136 10.79 -6.09 11.64
CA LEU A 136 10.26 -6.57 10.36
C LEU A 136 9.27 -5.58 9.73
N MET A 137 8.34 -5.05 10.53
CA MET A 137 7.36 -4.07 10.06
C MET A 137 8.02 -2.78 9.59
N ASP A 138 9.04 -2.29 10.31
CA ASP A 138 9.78 -1.08 9.95
C ASP A 138 10.60 -1.29 8.68
N LEU A 139 11.29 -2.44 8.55
CA LEU A 139 12.01 -2.80 7.32
C LEU A 139 11.06 -2.87 6.11
N ALA A 140 9.90 -3.50 6.28
CA ALA A 140 8.88 -3.57 5.24
C ALA A 140 8.32 -2.18 4.90
N GLY A 141 8.05 -1.35 5.91
CA GLY A 141 7.52 0.00 5.71
C GLY A 141 8.53 0.91 5.01
N ILE A 142 9.80 0.88 5.42
CA ILE A 142 10.85 1.76 4.89
C ILE A 142 11.31 1.33 3.50
N TYR A 143 11.55 0.04 3.29
CA TYR A 143 12.22 -0.47 2.09
C TYR A 143 11.29 -1.23 1.14
N GLY A 144 10.13 -1.71 1.59
CA GLY A 144 9.26 -2.59 0.82
C GLY A 144 8.65 -1.94 -0.43
N SER A 145 8.47 -0.62 -0.46
CA SER A 145 8.00 0.08 -1.67
C SER A 145 9.08 0.23 -2.74
N SER A 146 10.35 0.24 -2.34
CA SER A 146 11.49 0.48 -3.24
C SER A 146 12.12 -0.83 -3.72
N ASP A 147 12.20 -1.84 -2.86
CA ASP A 147 12.74 -3.17 -3.16
C ASP A 147 11.86 -4.26 -2.53
N PRO A 148 10.63 -4.47 -3.03
CA PRO A 148 9.70 -5.44 -2.47
C PRO A 148 10.25 -6.88 -2.50
N GLU A 149 10.95 -7.26 -3.57
CA GLU A 149 11.49 -8.62 -3.74
C GLU A 149 12.69 -8.87 -2.81
N GLY A 150 13.62 -7.91 -2.71
CA GLY A 150 14.76 -8.01 -1.80
C GLY A 150 14.33 -8.05 -0.33
N VAL A 151 13.35 -7.22 0.05
CA VAL A 151 12.77 -7.25 1.40
C VAL A 151 12.03 -8.57 1.63
N SER A 152 11.25 -9.05 0.66
CA SER A 152 10.53 -10.32 0.79
C SER A 152 11.47 -11.49 1.05
N LYS A 153 12.55 -11.60 0.27
CA LYS A 153 13.58 -12.62 0.46
C LYS A 153 14.27 -12.52 1.81
N MET A 154 14.61 -11.30 2.23
CA MET A 154 15.24 -11.03 3.53
C MET A 154 14.33 -11.45 4.69
N VAL A 155 13.06 -11.03 4.68
CA VAL A 155 12.06 -11.42 5.69
C VAL A 155 11.85 -12.93 5.70
N GLY A 156 11.75 -13.57 4.53
CA GLY A 156 11.66 -15.04 4.43
C GLY A 156 12.85 -15.73 5.10
N THR A 157 14.07 -15.24 4.85
CA THR A 157 15.30 -15.79 5.44
C THR A 157 15.30 -15.63 6.97
N PHE A 158 14.83 -14.49 7.49
CA PHE A 158 14.68 -14.28 8.94
C PHE A 158 13.66 -15.22 9.56
N LEU A 159 12.52 -15.46 8.92
CA LEU A 159 11.50 -16.39 9.42
C LEU A 159 11.98 -17.84 9.42
N GLU A 160 12.74 -18.24 8.40
CA GLU A 160 13.33 -19.58 8.31
C GLU A 160 14.39 -19.83 9.39
N ASN A 161 15.25 -18.84 9.66
CA ASN A 161 16.39 -18.99 10.55
C ASN A 161 16.15 -18.46 11.97
N ALA A 162 14.99 -17.84 12.24
CA ALA A 162 14.57 -17.41 13.57
C ALA A 162 13.08 -17.77 13.82
N PRO A 163 12.73 -19.06 14.01
CA PRO A 163 11.33 -19.50 14.09
C PRO A 163 10.50 -18.86 15.21
N ARG A 164 11.15 -18.42 16.30
CA ARG A 164 10.51 -17.67 17.40
C ARG A 164 9.82 -16.40 16.90
N LEU A 165 10.35 -15.78 15.84
CA LEU A 165 9.84 -14.53 15.28
C LEU A 165 8.40 -14.66 14.76
N LEU A 166 8.03 -15.82 14.21
CA LEU A 166 6.66 -16.09 13.78
C LEU A 166 5.72 -16.17 14.98
N GLY A 167 6.12 -16.85 16.07
CA GLY A 167 5.32 -16.92 17.29
C GLY A 167 5.16 -15.56 17.99
N ASP A 168 6.21 -14.74 17.98
CA ASP A 168 6.17 -13.36 18.49
C ASP A 168 5.26 -12.47 17.63
N PHE A 169 5.28 -12.67 16.30
CA PHE A 169 4.34 -12.02 15.39
C PHE A 169 2.89 -12.41 15.69
N SER A 170 2.56 -13.70 15.78
CA SER A 170 1.20 -14.15 16.10
C SER A 170 0.69 -13.59 17.44
N SER A 171 1.58 -13.47 18.42
CA SER A 171 1.28 -12.84 19.71
C SER A 171 1.03 -11.33 19.58
N SER A 172 1.78 -10.65 18.71
CA SER A 172 1.59 -9.23 18.39
C SER A 172 0.25 -8.98 17.68
N VAL A 173 -0.18 -9.87 16.78
CA VAL A 173 -1.51 -9.81 16.14
C VAL A 173 -2.64 -9.83 17.18
N SER A 174 -2.51 -10.66 18.22
CA SER A 174 -3.48 -10.70 19.32
C SER A 174 -3.59 -9.34 20.03
N THR A 175 -2.45 -8.65 20.21
CA THR A 175 -2.39 -7.31 20.81
C THR A 175 -3.05 -6.27 19.89
N VAL A 176 -2.77 -6.32 18.59
CA VAL A 176 -3.40 -5.44 17.59
C VAL A 176 -4.93 -5.60 17.60
N VAL A 177 -5.44 -6.83 17.60
CA VAL A 177 -6.88 -7.10 17.69
C VAL A 177 -7.48 -6.53 18.99
N GLN A 178 -6.76 -6.59 20.11
CA GLN A 178 -7.22 -5.97 21.35
C GLN A 178 -7.26 -4.43 21.26
N ILE A 179 -6.29 -3.80 20.59
CA ILE A 179 -6.26 -2.34 20.40
C ILE A 179 -7.46 -1.90 19.55
N ILE A 180 -7.66 -2.52 18.38
CA ILE A 180 -8.78 -2.18 17.48
C ILE A 180 -10.12 -2.39 18.21
N ARG A 181 -10.29 -3.49 18.95
CA ARG A 181 -11.51 -3.73 19.75
C ARG A 181 -11.74 -2.71 20.85
N ARG A 182 -10.68 -2.21 21.49
CA ARG A 182 -10.82 -1.15 22.51
C ARG A 182 -11.33 0.13 21.85
N ILE A 183 -10.81 0.48 20.67
CA ILE A 183 -11.27 1.62 19.88
C ILE A 183 -12.73 1.42 19.47
N GLN A 184 -13.09 0.30 18.85
CA GLN A 184 -14.48 -0.05 18.46
C GLN A 184 -15.47 0.14 19.61
N LYS A 185 -15.17 -0.40 20.80
CA LYS A 185 -16.02 -0.29 21.99
C LYS A 185 -16.24 1.15 22.47
N ARG A 186 -15.34 2.08 22.17
CA ARG A 186 -15.53 3.51 22.48
C ARG A 186 -16.62 4.11 21.61
N PHE A 187 -16.65 3.76 20.33
CA PHE A 187 -17.66 4.25 19.38
C PHE A 187 -19.03 3.59 19.59
N GLU A 188 -19.08 2.31 19.96
CA GLU A 188 -20.34 1.63 20.34
C GLU A 188 -21.03 2.26 21.56
N LYS A 189 -20.25 2.67 22.57
CA LYS A 189 -20.78 3.29 23.80
C LYS A 189 -21.22 4.74 23.58
N GLY A 190 -20.58 5.46 22.63
CA GLY A 190 -20.99 6.80 22.23
C GLY A 190 -22.36 6.83 21.53
N ALA A 191 -22.64 5.82 20.69
CA ALA A 191 -23.91 5.71 19.96
C ALA A 191 -25.13 5.40 20.86
N ASN A 192 -24.94 4.70 21.98
CA ASN A 192 -26.01 4.31 22.91
C ASN A 192 -26.24 5.28 24.09
N GLY A 193 -25.64 6.46 24.07
CA GLY A 193 -25.72 7.45 25.17
C GLY A 193 -27.07 8.15 25.34
N GLY A 194 -28.06 7.88 24.49
CA GLY A 194 -29.36 8.55 24.48
C GLY A 194 -30.56 7.59 24.47
N ALA A 195 -30.66 6.64 25.40
CA ALA A 195 -31.92 5.93 25.62
C ALA A 195 -32.12 5.53 27.08
N GLY A 196 -33.12 6.15 27.71
CA GLY A 196 -33.56 5.80 29.06
C GLY A 196 -34.03 4.35 29.17
N LYS A 197 -33.86 3.81 30.39
CA LYS A 197 -34.31 2.48 30.86
C LYS A 197 -35.65 2.03 30.25
N GLY A 198 -35.60 0.99 29.43
CA GLY A 198 -36.73 0.16 29.05
C GLY A 198 -36.37 -1.33 29.16
N LYS A 199 -37.02 -2.04 30.08
CA LYS A 199 -36.84 -3.48 30.33
C LYS A 199 -37.52 -4.27 29.20
N GLY A 200 -36.77 -5.00 28.38
CA GLY A 200 -37.33 -5.86 27.33
C GLY A 200 -36.36 -6.96 26.92
N LYS A 201 -36.70 -8.23 27.19
CA LYS A 201 -36.01 -9.41 26.67
C LYS A 201 -36.39 -9.59 25.19
N GLY A 202 -35.39 -9.72 24.31
CA GLY A 202 -35.58 -10.16 22.93
C GLY A 202 -34.25 -10.27 22.19
N LYS A 203 -33.92 -11.47 21.71
CA LYS A 203 -32.85 -11.70 20.71
C LYS A 203 -33.26 -10.99 19.41
N GLY A 204 -32.39 -10.15 18.86
CA GLY A 204 -32.61 -9.47 17.59
C GLY A 204 -31.32 -8.85 17.06
N VAL A 205 -31.08 -9.07 15.78
CA VAL A 205 -29.98 -8.56 14.94
C VAL A 205 -29.84 -7.05 15.10
N VAL A 206 -28.60 -6.56 15.23
CA VAL A 206 -28.28 -5.13 15.40
C VAL A 206 -28.04 -4.53 14.02
N SER A 207 -29.02 -3.86 13.44
CA SER A 207 -28.80 -2.87 12.38
C SER A 207 -28.65 -1.50 13.04
N PRO A 208 -27.58 -0.73 12.78
CA PRO A 208 -27.55 0.67 13.12
C PRO A 208 -28.26 1.45 12.00
N THR A 209 -29.55 1.72 12.16
CA THR A 209 -30.18 2.81 11.40
C THR A 209 -29.62 4.13 11.92
N VAL A 210 -29.00 4.90 11.02
CA VAL A 210 -28.47 6.23 11.29
C VAL A 210 -29.64 7.13 11.70
N ALA A 211 -29.69 7.51 12.97
CA ALA A 211 -30.69 8.45 13.46
C ALA A 211 -30.44 9.83 12.84
N HIS A 212 -31.39 10.31 12.05
CA HIS A 212 -31.52 11.73 11.72
C HIS A 212 -32.11 12.46 12.92
N GLY A 213 -31.34 13.37 13.53
CA GLY A 213 -31.91 14.44 14.36
C GLY A 213 -31.11 14.85 15.60
N SER A 214 -30.72 16.13 15.61
CA SER A 214 -30.56 17.06 16.75
C SER A 214 -29.55 16.73 17.85
N ASP A 215 -28.36 17.33 17.77
CA ASP A 215 -28.01 18.52 18.59
C ASP A 215 -26.53 18.87 18.34
N ALA A 216 -26.32 19.89 17.49
CA ALA A 216 -25.02 20.52 17.30
C ALA A 216 -24.74 21.47 18.48
N HIS A 217 -24.42 20.89 19.63
CA HIS A 217 -23.66 21.59 20.67
C HIS A 217 -22.25 21.02 20.65
N GLY A 218 -21.28 21.91 20.38
CA GLY A 218 -19.91 21.59 19.99
C GLY A 218 -19.27 20.45 20.78
N LEU A 219 -18.66 19.52 20.06
CA LEU A 219 -17.79 18.49 20.64
C LEU A 219 -16.68 19.17 21.44
N ASP A 220 -16.48 18.72 22.68
CA ASP A 220 -15.36 19.16 23.51
C ASP A 220 -14.04 18.95 22.76
N GLN A 221 -13.16 19.96 22.77
CA GLN A 221 -11.87 19.93 22.07
C GLN A 221 -11.00 18.71 22.48
N GLU A 222 -11.14 18.23 23.72
CA GLU A 222 -10.49 17.02 24.23
C GLU A 222 -11.00 15.74 23.54
N LYS A 223 -12.31 15.63 23.29
CA LYS A 223 -12.89 14.48 22.57
C LYS A 223 -12.50 14.49 21.10
N MET A 224 -12.39 15.69 20.51
CA MET A 224 -11.89 15.82 19.14
C MET A 224 -10.45 15.33 19.03
N ALA A 225 -9.57 15.76 19.93
CA ALA A 225 -8.20 15.29 20.00
C ALA A 225 -8.14 13.76 20.17
N GLU A 226 -8.99 13.19 21.02
CA GLU A 226 -9.10 11.74 21.22
C GLU A 226 -9.44 11.00 19.91
N PHE A 227 -10.38 11.51 19.10
CA PHE A 227 -10.73 10.91 17.82
C PHE A 227 -9.62 11.01 16.77
N VAL A 228 -8.90 12.14 16.72
CA VAL A 228 -7.72 12.29 15.86
C VAL A 228 -6.63 11.30 16.26
N HIS A 229 -6.40 11.11 17.56
CA HIS A 229 -5.48 10.09 18.05
C HIS A 229 -5.91 8.67 17.67
N TYR A 230 -7.19 8.34 17.73
CA TYR A 230 -7.68 7.03 17.25
C TYR A 230 -7.49 6.85 15.75
N ALA A 231 -7.77 7.87 14.93
CA ALA A 231 -7.53 7.81 13.48
C ALA A 231 -6.05 7.60 13.15
N SER A 232 -5.15 8.33 13.83
CA SER A 232 -3.70 8.16 13.68
C SER A 232 -3.27 6.75 14.08
N ALA A 233 -3.65 6.29 15.27
CA ALA A 233 -3.26 4.96 15.77
C ALA A 233 -3.76 3.82 14.86
N LEU A 234 -4.98 3.93 14.32
CA LEU A 234 -5.49 2.97 13.34
C LEU A 234 -4.71 3.04 12.02
N SER A 235 -4.32 4.24 11.59
CA SER A 235 -3.52 4.44 10.36
C SER A 235 -2.14 3.83 10.49
N ASP A 236 -1.48 4.00 11.63
CA ASP A 236 -0.16 3.41 11.91
C ASP A 236 -0.24 1.88 11.93
N ILE A 237 -1.26 1.32 12.58
CA ILE A 237 -1.53 -0.12 12.58
C ILE A 237 -1.79 -0.63 11.16
N ALA A 238 -2.70 0.01 10.42
CA ALA A 238 -3.06 -0.41 9.07
C ALA A 238 -1.86 -0.32 8.13
N TYR A 239 -1.03 0.72 8.26
CA TYR A 239 0.19 0.90 7.48
C TYR A 239 1.24 -0.18 7.78
N ALA A 240 1.51 -0.45 9.06
CA ALA A 240 2.48 -1.47 9.46
C ALA A 240 2.05 -2.87 8.99
N LEU A 241 0.76 -3.20 9.12
CA LEU A 241 0.18 -4.45 8.65
C LEU A 241 0.20 -4.56 7.12
N ASP A 242 -0.14 -3.49 6.41
CA ASP A 242 -0.08 -3.44 4.95
C ASP A 242 1.34 -3.70 4.47
N ALA A 243 2.31 -2.95 5.01
CA ALA A 243 3.70 -3.06 4.62
C ALA A 243 4.25 -4.48 4.82
N ILE A 244 4.05 -5.08 5.99
CA ILE A 244 4.59 -6.42 6.28
C ILE A 244 3.87 -7.53 5.50
N SER A 245 2.55 -7.42 5.30
CA SER A 245 1.78 -8.40 4.54
C SER A 245 2.06 -8.32 3.04
N ALA A 246 2.40 -7.14 2.51
CA ALA A 246 2.76 -6.96 1.11
C ALA A 246 4.08 -7.67 0.75
N VAL A 247 5.05 -7.69 1.68
CA VAL A 247 6.36 -8.30 1.44
C VAL A 247 6.46 -9.76 1.90
N SER A 248 5.53 -10.26 2.73
CA SER A 248 5.58 -11.64 3.24
C SER A 248 4.22 -12.32 3.21
N SER A 249 4.04 -13.29 2.29
CA SER A 249 2.85 -14.13 2.22
C SER A 249 2.65 -14.97 3.49
N ILE A 250 3.74 -15.44 4.12
CA ILE A 250 3.70 -16.20 5.37
C ILE A 250 3.05 -15.37 6.47
N LEU A 251 3.49 -14.13 6.65
CA LEU A 251 2.95 -13.23 7.68
C LEU A 251 1.54 -12.73 7.33
N ALA A 252 1.24 -12.53 6.04
CA ALA A 252 -0.12 -12.24 5.59
C ALA A 252 -1.08 -13.38 5.95
N ILE A 253 -0.72 -14.63 5.67
CA ILE A 253 -1.51 -15.80 6.05
C ILE A 253 -1.61 -15.92 7.57
N ASP A 254 -0.55 -15.61 8.33
CA ASP A 254 -0.59 -15.66 9.79
C ASP A 254 -1.59 -14.65 10.39
N LEU A 255 -1.75 -13.46 9.78
CA LEU A 255 -2.83 -12.53 10.13
C LEU A 255 -4.20 -13.19 9.99
N PHE A 256 -4.44 -13.88 8.88
CA PHE A 256 -5.72 -14.57 8.62
C PHE A 256 -5.96 -15.75 9.57
N ARG A 257 -4.91 -16.49 9.95
CA ARG A 257 -5.00 -17.61 10.91
C ARG A 257 -5.48 -17.18 12.28
N HIS A 258 -5.27 -15.92 12.67
CA HIS A 258 -5.83 -15.41 13.90
C HIS A 258 -7.36 -15.27 13.76
N SER A 259 -8.10 -16.21 14.39
CA SER A 259 -9.57 -16.40 14.33
C SER A 259 -10.48 -15.17 14.52
N LYS A 260 -9.91 -14.04 14.95
CA LYS A 260 -10.61 -12.79 15.24
C LYS A 260 -10.06 -11.57 14.51
N PHE A 261 -9.00 -11.74 13.72
CA PHE A 261 -8.37 -10.63 13.04
C PHE A 261 -9.27 -10.05 11.95
N LEU A 262 -9.75 -10.90 11.03
CA LEU A 262 -10.59 -10.47 9.92
C LEU A 262 -11.91 -9.85 10.41
N ASP A 263 -12.63 -10.50 11.34
CA ASP A 263 -13.83 -9.94 11.98
C ASP A 263 -13.58 -8.56 12.59
N CYS A 264 -12.42 -8.37 13.22
CA CYS A 264 -12.07 -7.12 13.87
C CYS A 264 -11.78 -6.01 12.85
N LEU A 265 -11.06 -6.35 11.77
CA LEU A 265 -10.77 -5.44 10.67
C LEU A 265 -12.07 -5.01 9.97
N LEU A 266 -12.94 -5.97 9.66
CA LEU A 266 -14.26 -5.74 9.06
C LEU A 266 -15.14 -4.87 9.94
N GLY A 267 -15.25 -5.19 11.23
CA GLY A 267 -16.04 -4.39 12.16
C GLY A 267 -15.51 -2.95 12.27
N CYS A 268 -14.19 -2.77 12.15
CA CYS A 268 -13.57 -1.45 12.20
C CYS A 268 -13.90 -0.68 10.92
N TYR A 269 -13.74 -1.30 9.75
CA TYR A 269 -14.00 -0.67 8.46
C TYR A 269 -15.47 -0.33 8.25
N ASN A 270 -16.38 -1.30 8.50
CA ASN A 270 -17.80 -1.16 8.16
C ASN A 270 -18.58 -0.31 9.17
N TYR A 271 -18.13 -0.22 10.43
CA TYR A 271 -18.91 0.45 11.49
C TYR A 271 -18.15 1.54 12.23
N THR A 272 -16.85 1.38 12.47
CA THR A 272 -16.07 2.38 13.22
C THR A 272 -15.64 3.53 12.33
N LEU A 273 -15.12 3.24 11.13
CA LEU A 273 -14.65 4.28 10.21
C LEU A 273 -15.75 5.23 9.73
N PRO A 274 -16.98 4.80 9.38
CA PRO A 274 -18.00 5.75 8.95
C PRO A 274 -18.39 6.73 10.06
N VAL A 275 -18.47 6.26 11.31
CA VAL A 275 -18.74 7.12 12.48
C VAL A 275 -17.56 8.07 12.72
N LEU A 276 -16.33 7.56 12.67
CA LEU A 276 -15.12 8.36 12.84
C LEU A 276 -14.99 9.44 11.74
N SER A 277 -15.21 9.06 10.47
CA SER A 277 -15.24 9.95 9.32
C SER A 277 -16.23 11.07 9.52
N LYS A 278 -17.48 10.74 9.86
CA LYS A 278 -18.53 11.72 10.06
C LYS A 278 -18.14 12.74 11.14
N VAL A 279 -17.72 12.25 12.31
CA VAL A 279 -17.37 13.12 13.44
C VAL A 279 -16.19 14.04 13.10
N LEU A 280 -15.13 13.51 12.50
CA LEU A 280 -13.94 14.32 12.21
C LEU A 280 -14.19 15.31 11.07
N ILE A 281 -14.94 14.92 10.03
CA ILE A 281 -15.24 15.79 8.87
C ILE A 281 -16.21 16.91 9.25
N GLU A 282 -17.28 16.62 9.99
CA GLU A 282 -18.30 17.62 10.36
C GLU A 282 -17.77 18.71 11.29
N ASN A 283 -16.67 18.44 11.99
CA ASN A 283 -16.10 19.33 13.01
C ASN A 283 -14.68 19.81 12.64
N GLN A 284 -14.23 19.58 11.40
CA GLN A 284 -12.93 20.06 10.93
C GLN A 284 -12.99 21.59 10.73
N ALA A 285 -12.08 22.33 11.39
CA ALA A 285 -11.89 23.75 11.11
C ALA A 285 -11.13 23.96 9.78
N LEU A 286 -11.46 25.03 9.06
CA LEU A 286 -10.72 25.46 7.87
C LEU A 286 -9.25 25.73 8.22
N GLY A 287 -8.34 24.84 7.82
CA GLY A 287 -6.88 25.00 7.96
C GLY A 287 -6.15 23.92 8.77
N ASP A 288 -6.85 22.97 9.38
CA ASP A 288 -6.22 21.87 10.12
C ASP A 288 -5.82 20.69 9.21
N ILE A 289 -5.00 19.75 9.72
CA ILE A 289 -4.55 18.50 9.05
C ILE A 289 -5.65 17.95 8.12
N ASN A 290 -5.30 17.52 6.90
CA ASN A 290 -6.28 16.96 5.97
C ASN A 290 -6.78 15.58 6.48
N VAL A 291 -7.72 15.63 7.43
CA VAL A 291 -8.40 14.49 8.05
C VAL A 291 -8.93 13.52 6.99
N ARG A 292 -9.50 14.05 5.90
CA ARG A 292 -10.01 13.24 4.80
C ARG A 292 -8.90 12.40 4.16
N SER A 293 -7.71 12.97 3.94
CA SER A 293 -6.57 12.22 3.42
C SER A 293 -6.11 11.12 4.37
N VAL A 294 -6.10 11.38 5.69
CA VAL A 294 -5.73 10.37 6.70
C VAL A 294 -6.73 9.22 6.71
N LEU A 295 -8.04 9.52 6.69
CA LEU A 295 -9.10 8.52 6.67
C LEU A 295 -9.09 7.71 5.36
N LEU A 296 -8.87 8.36 4.23
CA LEU A 296 -8.75 7.68 2.93
C LEU A 296 -7.52 6.77 2.92
N PHE A 297 -6.38 7.25 3.41
CA PHE A 297 -5.17 6.44 3.57
C PHE A 297 -5.44 5.21 4.44
N LEU A 298 -6.05 5.39 5.60
CA LEU A 298 -6.44 4.29 6.49
C LEU A 298 -7.31 3.25 5.77
N ARG A 299 -8.34 3.69 5.02
CA ARG A 299 -9.20 2.79 4.25
C ARG A 299 -8.41 1.99 3.23
N VAL A 300 -7.62 2.66 2.39
CA VAL A 300 -6.79 2.00 1.37
C VAL A 300 -5.86 0.97 2.02
N LYS A 301 -5.24 1.30 3.16
CA LYS A 301 -4.35 0.38 3.87
C LYS A 301 -5.07 -0.83 4.45
N MET A 302 -6.25 -0.65 5.03
CA MET A 302 -7.06 -1.79 5.50
C MET A 302 -7.51 -2.70 4.34
N LEU A 303 -7.89 -2.13 3.19
CA LEU A 303 -8.23 -2.90 1.98
C LEU A 303 -7.00 -3.67 1.47
N SER A 304 -5.85 -2.99 1.41
CA SER A 304 -4.59 -3.59 0.97
C SER A 304 -4.16 -4.77 1.85
N VAL A 305 -4.35 -4.70 3.18
CA VAL A 305 -4.11 -5.85 4.07
C VAL A 305 -4.95 -7.06 3.69
N VAL A 306 -6.26 -6.88 3.42
CA VAL A 306 -7.13 -7.99 2.99
C VAL A 306 -6.71 -8.52 1.62
N ASN A 307 -6.34 -7.62 0.70
CA ASN A 307 -5.82 -8.00 -0.59
C ASN A 307 -4.52 -8.82 -0.48
N ASN A 308 -3.58 -8.40 0.38
CA ASN A 308 -2.32 -9.10 0.61
C ASN A 308 -2.54 -10.48 1.22
N ILE A 309 -3.56 -10.65 2.06
CA ILE A 309 -3.99 -11.98 2.56
C ILE A 309 -4.42 -12.88 1.41
N LEU A 310 -5.29 -12.39 0.51
CA LEU A 310 -5.75 -13.15 -0.66
C LEU A 310 -4.59 -13.50 -1.60
N ASP A 311 -3.73 -12.53 -1.89
CA ASP A 311 -2.52 -12.74 -2.71
C ASP A 311 -1.57 -13.73 -2.01
N GLY A 312 -1.45 -13.67 -0.69
CA GLY A 312 -0.65 -14.58 0.12
C GLY A 312 -1.14 -16.04 0.03
N ILE A 313 -2.44 -16.28 0.27
CA ILE A 313 -3.08 -17.59 0.12
C ILE A 313 -2.86 -18.13 -1.30
N SER A 314 -3.10 -17.28 -2.30
CA SER A 314 -2.95 -17.65 -3.70
C SER A 314 -1.50 -18.06 -4.03
N LYS A 315 -0.51 -17.28 -3.59
CA LYS A 315 0.91 -17.58 -3.83
C LYS A 315 1.36 -18.87 -3.14
N ASP A 316 1.01 -19.06 -1.87
CA ASP A 316 1.41 -20.23 -1.07
C ASP A 316 0.90 -21.53 -1.71
N ASP A 317 -0.38 -21.57 -2.05
CA ASP A 317 -1.00 -22.79 -2.57
C ASP A 317 -0.68 -23.05 -4.04
N LEU A 318 -0.56 -21.99 -4.86
CA LEU A 318 -0.09 -22.16 -6.24
C LEU A 318 1.35 -22.67 -6.29
N ALA A 319 2.21 -22.25 -5.36
CA ALA A 319 3.57 -22.79 -5.26
C ALA A 319 3.56 -24.28 -4.91
N MET A 320 2.71 -24.68 -3.95
CA MET A 320 2.52 -26.10 -3.61
C MET A 320 1.99 -26.91 -4.79
N LEU A 321 0.94 -26.45 -5.46
CA LEU A 321 0.37 -27.12 -6.64
C LEU A 321 1.37 -27.27 -7.79
N LYS A 322 2.24 -26.26 -8.02
CA LYS A 322 3.31 -26.35 -9.02
C LYS A 322 4.36 -27.39 -8.63
N SER A 323 4.81 -27.39 -7.38
CA SER A 323 5.77 -28.37 -6.89
C SER A 323 5.24 -29.80 -6.99
N GLU A 324 3.94 -29.99 -6.75
CA GLU A 324 3.27 -31.28 -6.86
C GLU A 324 3.09 -31.77 -8.30
N GLN A 325 2.95 -30.86 -9.28
CA GLN A 325 2.90 -31.21 -10.70
C GLN A 325 4.27 -31.65 -11.25
N GLU A 326 5.36 -31.13 -10.68
CA GLU A 326 6.72 -31.45 -11.09
C GLU A 326 7.26 -32.75 -10.43
N ASP A 327 6.67 -33.19 -9.32
CA ASP A 327 7.03 -34.42 -8.63
C ASP A 327 6.26 -35.64 -9.17
N ASN A 328 6.99 -36.54 -9.84
CA ASN A 328 6.48 -37.80 -10.41
C ASN A 328 5.89 -38.77 -9.36
N GLY A 329 6.04 -38.51 -8.06
CA GLY A 329 5.49 -39.30 -6.96
C GLY A 329 4.11 -38.89 -6.46
N VAL A 330 3.57 -37.74 -6.89
CA VAL A 330 2.33 -37.19 -6.34
C VAL A 330 1.10 -37.88 -6.94
N THR A 331 0.18 -38.31 -6.07
CA THR A 331 -1.09 -38.90 -6.50
C THR A 331 -2.11 -37.83 -6.86
N THR A 332 -2.99 -38.11 -7.82
CA THR A 332 -4.11 -37.21 -8.21
C THR A 332 -4.94 -36.76 -7.00
N SER A 333 -5.13 -37.63 -6.00
CA SER A 333 -5.86 -37.31 -4.78
C SER A 333 -5.16 -36.27 -3.89
N MET A 334 -3.83 -36.18 -3.89
CA MET A 334 -3.10 -35.16 -3.11
C MET A 334 -3.25 -33.79 -3.76
N TYR A 335 -3.07 -33.72 -5.08
CA TYR A 335 -3.27 -32.50 -5.86
C TYR A 335 -4.70 -31.95 -5.72
N GLU A 336 -5.71 -32.83 -5.81
CA GLU A 336 -7.12 -32.45 -5.58
C GLU A 336 -7.34 -31.91 -4.16
N GLY A 337 -6.66 -32.47 -3.16
CA GLY A 337 -6.71 -31.98 -1.78
C GLY A 337 -6.13 -30.58 -1.62
N THR A 338 -4.96 -30.32 -2.20
CA THR A 338 -4.31 -29.00 -2.18
C THR A 338 -5.16 -27.96 -2.92
N ALA A 339 -5.72 -28.32 -4.07
CA ALA A 339 -6.60 -27.47 -4.87
C ALA A 339 -7.92 -27.14 -4.14
N ALA A 340 -8.50 -28.12 -3.44
CA ALA A 340 -9.67 -27.90 -2.59
C ALA A 340 -9.35 -26.96 -1.42
N ALA A 341 -8.19 -27.13 -0.76
CA ALA A 341 -7.75 -26.28 0.35
C ALA A 341 -7.52 -24.81 -0.06
N LEU A 342 -7.03 -24.57 -1.28
CA LEU A 342 -6.93 -23.24 -1.87
C LEU A 342 -8.33 -22.60 -2.03
N THR A 343 -9.25 -23.35 -2.64
CA THR A 343 -10.64 -22.89 -2.84
C THR A 343 -11.30 -22.56 -1.51
N ASP A 344 -11.14 -23.42 -0.50
CA ASP A 344 -11.73 -23.24 0.81
C ASP A 344 -11.22 -21.98 1.51
N ARG A 345 -9.91 -21.74 1.52
CA ARG A 345 -9.34 -20.55 2.16
C ARG A 345 -9.76 -19.26 1.47
N ILE A 346 -9.75 -19.23 0.13
CA ILE A 346 -10.21 -18.05 -0.64
C ILE A 346 -11.70 -17.79 -0.36
N CYS A 347 -12.54 -18.82 -0.46
CA CYS A 347 -13.97 -18.68 -0.19
C CYS A 347 -14.23 -18.28 1.27
N GLU A 348 -13.47 -18.78 2.24
CA GLU A 348 -13.62 -18.41 3.65
C GLU A 348 -13.43 -16.90 3.85
N VAL A 349 -12.41 -16.31 3.22
CA VAL A 349 -12.22 -14.85 3.24
C VAL A 349 -13.43 -14.15 2.62
N ILE A 350 -13.80 -14.49 1.39
CA ILE A 350 -14.87 -13.78 0.65
C ILE A 350 -16.24 -13.92 1.34
N VAL A 351 -16.59 -15.11 1.83
CA VAL A 351 -17.82 -15.35 2.61
C VAL A 351 -17.84 -14.45 3.83
N SER A 352 -16.74 -14.40 4.59
CA SER A 352 -16.63 -13.57 5.79
C SER A 352 -16.78 -12.08 5.45
N LEU A 353 -16.18 -11.63 4.34
CA LEU A 353 -16.33 -10.26 3.85
C LEU A 353 -17.79 -9.96 3.47
N TYR A 354 -18.47 -10.87 2.79
CA TYR A 354 -19.82 -10.66 2.27
C TYR A 354 -20.87 -10.68 3.39
N GLU A 355 -20.87 -11.71 4.25
CA GLU A 355 -21.87 -11.89 5.31
C GLU A 355 -21.84 -10.78 6.37
N GLN A 356 -20.67 -10.17 6.62
CA GLN A 356 -20.49 -9.11 7.61
C GLN A 356 -20.68 -7.70 7.04
N SER A 357 -20.96 -7.57 5.74
CA SER A 357 -21.09 -6.29 5.05
C SER A 357 -22.53 -5.76 5.09
N PRO A 358 -22.76 -4.54 5.61
CA PRO A 358 -24.09 -3.90 5.60
C PRO A 358 -24.44 -3.35 4.21
N LEU A 359 -24.71 -4.24 3.25
CA LEU A 359 -25.05 -3.86 1.87
C LEU A 359 -26.38 -3.09 1.80
N GLN A 360 -26.35 -1.90 1.19
CA GLN A 360 -27.49 -1.01 0.99
C GLN A 360 -27.46 -0.39 -0.41
N ASP A 361 -28.59 0.18 -0.83
CA ASP A 361 -28.65 0.95 -2.08
C ASP A 361 -27.89 2.29 -1.92
N HIS A 362 -27.19 2.73 -2.97
CA HIS A 362 -26.54 4.06 -3.06
C HIS A 362 -25.46 4.34 -2.00
N MET A 363 -24.50 3.43 -1.84
CA MET A 363 -23.35 3.64 -0.97
C MET A 363 -22.24 4.39 -1.72
N ALA A 364 -21.67 5.42 -1.12
CA ALA A 364 -20.53 6.17 -1.63
C ALA A 364 -19.23 5.36 -1.44
N PRO A 365 -18.53 4.99 -2.54
CA PRO A 365 -17.25 4.29 -2.45
C PRO A 365 -16.21 5.08 -1.64
N MET A 366 -15.41 4.35 -0.85
CA MET A 366 -14.40 4.87 0.06
C MET A 366 -14.92 5.82 1.17
N ASP A 367 -16.24 5.88 1.39
CA ASP A 367 -16.85 6.66 2.47
C ASP A 367 -17.78 5.80 3.35
N ASP A 368 -18.94 5.39 2.86
CA ASP A 368 -19.88 4.53 3.61
C ASP A 368 -20.08 3.14 2.98
N ALA A 369 -19.48 2.89 1.82
CA ALA A 369 -19.40 1.55 1.24
C ALA A 369 -18.67 0.57 2.19
N PRO A 370 -19.15 -0.69 2.28
CA PRO A 370 -18.52 -1.71 3.09
C PRO A 370 -17.25 -2.24 2.43
N LEU A 371 -16.40 -2.85 3.25
CA LEU A 371 -15.07 -3.31 2.86
C LEU A 371 -15.10 -4.14 1.58
N ILE A 372 -16.02 -5.09 1.44
CA ILE A 372 -16.07 -5.97 0.25
C ILE A 372 -16.30 -5.21 -1.06
N LEU A 373 -17.13 -4.17 -1.05
CA LEU A 373 -17.42 -3.37 -2.24
C LEU A 373 -16.22 -2.49 -2.58
N ASP A 374 -15.67 -1.78 -1.58
CA ASP A 374 -14.46 -0.97 -1.78
C ASP A 374 -13.26 -1.82 -2.20
N LEU A 375 -13.14 -3.05 -1.70
CA LEU A 375 -12.10 -3.99 -2.07
C LEU A 375 -12.24 -4.42 -3.54
N GLU A 376 -13.46 -4.74 -3.98
CA GLU A 376 -13.74 -5.03 -5.39
C GLU A 376 -13.41 -3.84 -6.30
N ILE A 377 -13.78 -2.62 -5.89
CA ILE A 377 -13.51 -1.39 -6.65
C ILE A 377 -12.01 -1.11 -6.77
N GLN A 378 -11.25 -1.27 -5.68
CA GLN A 378 -9.84 -0.88 -5.63
C GLN A 378 -8.89 -1.96 -6.18
N PHE A 379 -9.25 -3.25 -6.06
CA PHE A 379 -8.35 -4.37 -6.37
C PHE A 379 -8.90 -5.38 -7.38
N SER A 380 -10.11 -5.19 -7.90
CA SER A 380 -10.75 -6.08 -8.88
C SER A 380 -10.66 -7.55 -8.43
N ILE A 381 -11.20 -7.86 -7.26
CA ILE A 381 -11.10 -9.20 -6.68
C ILE A 381 -11.75 -10.23 -7.60
N SER A 382 -12.85 -9.88 -8.26
CA SER A 382 -13.48 -10.72 -9.29
C SER A 382 -12.50 -11.17 -10.39
N GLU A 383 -11.68 -10.26 -10.93
CA GLU A 383 -10.67 -10.57 -11.94
C GLU A 383 -9.57 -11.48 -11.38
N LYS A 384 -9.13 -11.23 -10.15
CA LYS A 384 -8.13 -12.07 -9.47
C LYS A 384 -8.63 -13.50 -9.27
N LEU A 385 -9.88 -13.67 -8.85
CA LEU A 385 -10.48 -14.99 -8.67
C LEU A 385 -10.62 -15.74 -10.01
N SER A 386 -10.97 -15.02 -11.07
CA SER A 386 -11.00 -15.57 -12.43
C SER A 386 -9.62 -16.05 -12.88
N ASP A 387 -8.57 -15.24 -12.67
CA ASP A 387 -7.19 -15.62 -12.99
C ASP A 387 -6.73 -16.84 -12.19
N ILE A 388 -7.08 -16.92 -10.90
CA ILE A 388 -6.81 -18.09 -10.07
C ILE A 388 -7.58 -19.31 -10.59
N ASN A 389 -8.85 -19.17 -10.96
CA ASN A 389 -9.66 -20.25 -11.50
C ASN A 389 -9.02 -20.82 -12.79
N VAL A 390 -8.60 -19.94 -13.69
CA VAL A 390 -7.92 -20.34 -14.94
C VAL A 390 -6.57 -21.02 -14.65
N ARG A 391 -5.74 -20.44 -13.78
CA ARG A 391 -4.37 -20.94 -13.54
C ARG A 391 -4.31 -22.23 -12.74
N ALA A 392 -5.11 -22.34 -11.66
CA ALA A 392 -5.09 -23.50 -10.78
C ALA A 392 -6.06 -24.59 -11.21
N PHE A 393 -7.20 -24.23 -11.80
CA PHE A 393 -8.32 -25.14 -12.03
C PHE A 393 -8.78 -25.21 -13.49
N LYS A 394 -8.05 -24.57 -14.43
CA LYS A 394 -8.40 -24.51 -15.86
C LYS A 394 -9.80 -23.94 -16.13
N GLY A 395 -10.33 -23.14 -15.21
CA GLY A 395 -11.68 -22.58 -15.30
C GLY A 395 -12.79 -23.53 -14.87
N GLU A 396 -12.50 -24.65 -14.22
CA GLU A 396 -13.49 -25.67 -13.84
C GLU A 396 -13.95 -25.54 -12.38
N ASN A 397 -13.56 -24.48 -11.66
CA ASN A 397 -13.96 -24.27 -10.26
C ASN A 397 -15.23 -23.43 -10.13
N ASP A 398 -16.39 -24.10 -10.10
CA ASP A 398 -17.71 -23.48 -9.97
C ASP A 398 -17.85 -22.55 -8.75
N ARG A 399 -17.15 -22.83 -7.64
CA ARG A 399 -17.24 -22.00 -6.43
C ARG A 399 -16.56 -20.65 -6.61
N LEU A 400 -15.42 -20.63 -7.30
CA LEU A 400 -14.75 -19.37 -7.62
C LEU A 400 -15.57 -18.59 -8.64
N ASP A 401 -16.08 -19.24 -9.69
CA ASP A 401 -16.93 -18.59 -10.70
C ASP A 401 -18.20 -17.99 -10.09
N HIS A 402 -18.83 -18.69 -9.14
CA HIS A 402 -19.96 -18.13 -8.39
C HIS A 402 -19.60 -16.81 -7.71
N TRP A 403 -18.45 -16.74 -7.03
CA TRP A 403 -18.00 -15.51 -6.38
C TRP A 403 -17.61 -14.42 -7.36
N VAL A 404 -17.01 -14.77 -8.51
CA VAL A 404 -16.75 -13.81 -9.60
C VAL A 404 -18.04 -13.13 -10.04
N VAL A 405 -19.10 -13.91 -10.29
CA VAL A 405 -20.41 -13.36 -10.67
C VAL A 405 -20.98 -12.49 -9.55
N MET A 406 -20.99 -12.98 -8.30
CA MET A 406 -21.52 -12.25 -7.15
C MET A 406 -20.80 -10.91 -6.90
N LEU A 407 -19.48 -10.84 -7.09
CA LEU A 407 -18.71 -9.61 -6.93
C LEU A 407 -18.97 -8.60 -8.06
N ASN A 408 -19.13 -9.09 -9.30
CA ASN A 408 -19.53 -8.24 -10.42
C ASN A 408 -20.96 -7.68 -10.20
N ASP A 409 -21.90 -8.53 -9.81
CA ASP A 409 -23.27 -8.13 -9.49
C ASP A 409 -23.29 -7.11 -8.35
N LEU A 410 -22.46 -7.30 -7.32
CA LEU A 410 -22.31 -6.35 -6.22
C LEU A 410 -21.81 -4.98 -6.69
N ARG A 411 -20.84 -4.96 -7.61
CA ARG A 411 -20.31 -3.72 -8.20
C ARG A 411 -21.39 -2.98 -8.99
N ASP A 412 -22.16 -3.71 -9.79
CA ASP A 412 -23.21 -3.17 -10.67
C ASP A 412 -24.47 -2.76 -9.89
N PHE A 413 -24.73 -3.41 -8.75
CA PHE A 413 -25.84 -3.09 -7.86
C PHE A 413 -25.76 -1.67 -7.29
N ASN A 414 -24.55 -1.10 -7.14
CA ASN A 414 -24.35 0.22 -6.58
C ASN A 414 -24.04 1.26 -7.68
N PRO A 415 -24.99 2.12 -8.10
CA PRO A 415 -24.78 3.04 -9.23
C PRO A 415 -23.62 4.03 -8.99
N ALA A 416 -23.39 4.44 -7.74
CA ALA A 416 -22.31 5.34 -7.36
C ALA A 416 -20.91 4.76 -7.65
N THR A 417 -20.78 3.44 -7.77
CA THR A 417 -19.53 2.76 -8.13
C THR A 417 -19.05 3.17 -9.52
N ARG A 418 -19.96 3.26 -10.49
CA ARG A 418 -19.59 3.59 -11.88
C ARG A 418 -19.02 5.00 -12.00
N ASP A 419 -19.68 5.96 -11.37
CA ASP A 419 -19.26 7.36 -11.38
C ASP A 419 -17.93 7.53 -10.64
N TYR A 420 -17.75 6.82 -9.52
CA TYR A 420 -16.51 6.83 -8.76
C TYR A 420 -15.33 6.27 -9.56
N ILE A 421 -15.50 5.11 -10.22
CA ILE A 421 -14.44 4.50 -11.04
C ILE A 421 -14.03 5.44 -12.17
N TYR A 422 -15.01 6.07 -12.83
CA TYR A 422 -14.76 7.04 -13.89
C TYR A 422 -13.96 8.26 -13.40
N ASP A 423 -14.40 8.91 -12.32
CA ASP A 423 -13.72 10.08 -11.73
C ASP A 423 -12.33 9.71 -11.17
N HIS A 424 -12.19 8.55 -10.54
CA HIS A 424 -10.91 8.06 -10.04
C HIS A 424 -9.90 7.82 -11.17
N ASN A 425 -10.32 7.15 -12.24
CA ASN A 425 -9.49 6.92 -13.42
C ASN A 425 -9.13 8.23 -14.11
N MET A 426 -10.08 9.16 -14.22
CA MET A 426 -9.85 10.49 -14.80
C MET A 426 -8.80 11.28 -14.00
N ARG A 427 -8.90 11.30 -12.66
CA ARG A 427 -7.90 11.97 -11.80
C ARG A 427 -6.53 11.32 -11.89
N LYS A 428 -6.47 10.00 -12.03
CA LYS A 428 -5.21 9.26 -12.22
C LYS A 428 -4.57 9.61 -13.57
N SER A 429 -5.36 9.68 -14.65
CA SER A 429 -4.88 10.11 -15.97
C SER A 429 -4.47 11.58 -15.99
N GLU A 430 -5.25 12.48 -15.37
CA GLU A 430 -4.89 13.90 -15.24
C GLU A 430 -3.57 14.10 -14.48
N LYS A 431 -3.36 13.34 -13.40
CA LYS A 431 -2.11 13.40 -12.64
C LYS A 431 -0.93 12.91 -13.49
N MET A 432 -1.11 11.80 -14.21
CA MET A 432 -0.11 11.27 -15.14
C MET A 432 0.23 12.28 -16.25
N VAL A 433 -0.78 12.93 -16.85
CA VAL A 433 -0.60 13.97 -17.87
C VAL A 433 0.12 15.20 -17.32
N ARG A 434 -0.18 15.63 -16.09
CA ARG A 434 0.53 16.74 -15.43
C ARG A 434 1.98 16.41 -15.12
N GLU A 435 2.26 15.19 -14.64
CA GLU A 435 3.63 14.72 -14.40
C GLU A 435 4.42 14.63 -15.71
N MET A 436 3.79 14.16 -16.78
CA MET A 436 4.38 14.09 -18.12
C MET A 436 4.63 15.49 -18.70
N SER A 437 3.65 16.41 -18.61
CA SER A 437 3.77 17.81 -19.08
C SER A 437 4.82 18.61 -18.28
N GLY A 438 4.99 18.32 -16.99
CA GLY A 438 6.03 18.92 -16.16
C GLY A 438 7.46 18.57 -16.61
N LEU A 439 7.65 17.44 -17.29
CA LEU A 439 8.94 17.03 -17.84
C LEU A 439 9.29 17.75 -19.16
N TYR A 440 8.29 18.31 -19.85
CA TYR A 440 8.49 19.05 -21.13
C TYR A 440 8.62 20.57 -20.95
N MET A 441 8.37 21.11 -19.75
CA MET A 441 8.38 22.56 -19.49
C MET A 441 9.70 23.09 -18.90
N ASP A 442 10.73 22.26 -18.73
CA ASP A 442 12.03 22.70 -18.18
C ASP A 442 13.05 23.15 -19.24
N ASP A 443 12.73 23.02 -20.55
CA ASP A 443 13.68 23.36 -21.64
C ASP A 443 13.56 24.81 -22.16
N ASP A 444 12.50 25.55 -21.78
CA ASP A 444 12.25 26.90 -22.33
C ASP A 444 12.79 28.08 -21.50
N ARG A 445 13.47 27.84 -20.37
CA ARG A 445 14.09 28.93 -19.58
C ARG A 445 15.45 29.40 -20.11
N HIS A 446 15.93 28.82 -21.21
CA HIS A 446 17.17 29.23 -21.87
C HIS A 446 17.00 29.53 -23.37
N ARG A 447 15.95 30.26 -23.76
CA ARG A 447 15.98 30.97 -25.04
C ARG A 447 15.20 32.29 -25.02
N SER A 448 15.99 33.38 -25.08
CA SER A 448 15.62 34.72 -25.55
C SER A 448 15.09 35.74 -24.52
N SER A 449 16.05 36.48 -23.96
CA SER A 449 15.94 37.94 -23.85
C SER A 449 15.70 38.56 -25.24
N SER A 450 14.56 39.23 -25.45
CA SER A 450 14.49 40.54 -26.16
C SER A 450 13.06 41.13 -26.19
N THR A 451 12.87 42.25 -25.48
CA THR A 451 12.44 43.54 -26.05
C THR A 451 10.96 43.76 -26.52
N ILE A 452 10.22 44.53 -25.70
CA ILE A 452 9.35 45.71 -25.99
C ILE A 452 7.88 45.57 -26.50
N ILE A 453 6.96 46.02 -25.62
CA ILE A 453 5.79 46.95 -25.73
C ILE A 453 4.90 46.95 -27.00
N SER A 454 3.57 46.78 -26.83
CA SER A 454 2.53 47.74 -27.30
C SER A 454 1.09 47.40 -26.87
N ASP A 455 0.35 48.47 -26.56
CA ASP A 455 -1.05 48.57 -26.15
C ASP A 455 -2.10 48.31 -27.27
N THR A 456 -3.35 48.05 -26.84
CA THR A 456 -4.64 48.67 -27.27
C THR A 456 -5.81 47.75 -27.70
N ASN A 457 -6.93 47.90 -26.96
CA ASN A 457 -8.35 48.04 -27.34
C ASN A 457 -9.14 47.04 -28.24
N GLY A 458 -9.98 46.22 -27.57
CA GLY A 458 -11.45 45.99 -27.79
C GLY A 458 -11.95 45.21 -29.04
N PRO A 459 -13.26 44.86 -29.17
CA PRO A 459 -14.38 44.83 -28.21
C PRO A 459 -15.11 43.46 -28.10
N ARG A 460 -15.98 43.33 -27.09
CA ARG A 460 -16.96 42.24 -26.88
C ARG A 460 -17.96 42.12 -28.04
N VAL A 461 -18.25 40.89 -28.48
CA VAL A 461 -19.45 40.55 -29.27
C VAL A 461 -20.19 39.36 -28.63
N ASN A 462 -21.52 39.48 -28.62
CA ASN A 462 -22.51 38.69 -27.90
C ASN A 462 -22.65 37.24 -28.39
N ALA A 463 -23.01 36.37 -27.44
CA ALA A 463 -23.45 34.99 -27.63
C ALA A 463 -24.81 34.86 -28.35
N VAL A 464 -24.97 33.80 -29.16
CA VAL A 464 -26.13 32.87 -29.18
C VAL A 464 -25.70 31.53 -29.86
N PRO A 465 -26.46 30.42 -29.81
CA PRO A 465 -26.03 29.16 -29.15
C PRO A 465 -25.98 27.97 -30.12
N THR A 466 -24.98 27.08 -30.03
CA THR A 466 -25.13 25.76 -30.66
C THR A 466 -24.39 24.68 -29.88
N SER A 467 -25.13 23.62 -29.60
CA SER A 467 -24.81 22.34 -28.98
C SER A 467 -23.61 21.59 -29.59
N ALA A 468 -22.78 21.05 -28.70
CA ALA A 468 -21.76 19.99 -28.79
C ALA A 468 -20.49 20.50 -28.10
N ASP A 469 -20.17 20.00 -26.90
CA ASP A 469 -18.96 20.38 -26.16
C ASP A 469 -17.72 19.96 -26.98
N PRO A 470 -16.93 20.90 -27.53
CA PRO A 470 -15.73 20.58 -28.32
C PRO A 470 -14.64 19.91 -27.49
N ASP A 471 -14.70 20.07 -26.17
CA ASP A 471 -13.69 19.58 -25.23
C ASP A 471 -13.77 18.06 -25.03
N GLU A 472 -14.95 17.42 -25.13
CA GLU A 472 -15.08 15.97 -24.95
C GLU A 472 -14.47 15.16 -26.10
N ASP A 473 -14.69 15.59 -27.34
CA ASP A 473 -14.20 14.88 -28.53
C ASP A 473 -12.70 15.10 -28.74
N TYR A 474 -12.20 16.28 -28.39
CA TYR A 474 -10.76 16.57 -28.39
C TYR A 474 -10.03 15.72 -27.34
N VAL A 475 -10.56 15.64 -26.11
CA VAL A 475 -9.96 14.85 -25.03
C VAL A 475 -9.98 13.35 -25.32
N LYS A 476 -11.07 12.81 -25.87
CA LYS A 476 -11.12 11.41 -26.31
C LYS A 476 -10.07 11.12 -27.37
N ARG A 477 -9.88 12.03 -28.33
CA ARG A 477 -8.87 11.88 -29.39
C ARG A 477 -7.45 11.89 -28.84
N THR A 478 -7.13 12.75 -27.88
CA THR A 478 -5.80 12.77 -27.23
C THR A 478 -5.49 11.46 -26.50
N ILE A 479 -6.48 10.83 -25.85
CA ILE A 479 -6.30 9.52 -25.19
C ILE A 479 -6.00 8.43 -26.23
N LEU A 480 -6.77 8.39 -27.33
CA LEU A 480 -6.58 7.41 -28.40
C LEU A 480 -5.23 7.58 -29.11
N ILE A 481 -4.77 8.82 -29.29
CA ILE A 481 -3.43 9.13 -29.82
C ILE A 481 -2.35 8.54 -28.92
N SER A 482 -2.41 8.79 -27.60
CA SER A 482 -1.43 8.25 -26.66
C SER A 482 -1.41 6.71 -26.66
N GLN A 483 -2.58 6.06 -26.73
CA GLN A 483 -2.68 4.60 -26.78
C GLN A 483 -2.03 4.01 -28.04
N LEU A 484 -2.18 4.66 -29.20
CA LEU A 484 -1.54 4.20 -30.43
C LEU A 484 -0.06 4.56 -30.48
N GLN A 485 0.36 5.65 -29.85
CA GLN A 485 1.75 6.05 -29.76
C GLN A 485 2.57 5.10 -28.87
N ASP A 486 1.95 4.49 -27.85
CA ASP A 486 2.55 3.39 -27.08
C ASP A 486 2.83 2.14 -27.95
N LEU A 487 2.01 1.91 -28.98
CA LEU A 487 2.16 0.80 -29.93
C LEU A 487 3.09 1.14 -31.11
N PHE A 488 3.11 2.41 -31.52
CA PHE A 488 3.89 2.92 -32.64
C PHE A 488 4.64 4.21 -32.24
N PRO A 489 5.73 4.09 -31.46
CA PRO A 489 6.43 5.24 -30.86
C PRO A 489 7.11 6.15 -31.88
N ASP A 490 7.29 5.70 -33.12
CA ASP A 490 7.90 6.46 -34.21
C ASP A 490 6.90 7.39 -34.93
N LEU A 491 5.61 7.34 -34.58
CA LEU A 491 4.56 8.18 -35.17
C LEU A 491 4.30 9.44 -34.33
N GLY A 492 4.22 10.58 -35.01
CA GLY A 492 3.90 11.87 -34.41
C GLY A 492 2.41 12.02 -34.10
N ASP A 493 2.10 12.81 -33.08
CA ASP A 493 0.75 13.08 -32.58
C ASP A 493 -0.14 13.76 -33.62
N GLY A 494 0.36 14.76 -34.34
CA GLY A 494 -0.35 15.38 -35.46
C GLY A 494 -0.67 14.42 -36.62
N PHE A 495 0.19 13.41 -36.87
CA PHE A 495 -0.09 12.37 -37.86
C PHE A 495 -1.17 11.38 -37.38
N LEU A 496 -1.09 10.94 -36.13
CA LEU A 496 -2.10 10.07 -35.53
C LEU A 496 -3.45 10.78 -35.41
N GLU A 497 -3.47 12.08 -35.10
CA GLU A 497 -4.68 12.89 -35.06
C GLU A 497 -5.38 12.93 -36.42
N ALA A 498 -4.64 13.13 -37.51
CA ALA A 498 -5.18 13.09 -38.86
C ALA A 498 -5.73 11.70 -39.24
N CYS A 499 -5.09 10.62 -38.76
CA CYS A 499 -5.61 9.26 -38.91
C CYS A 499 -6.94 9.10 -38.16
N PHE A 500 -7.03 9.51 -36.90
CA PHE A 500 -8.27 9.42 -36.12
C PHE A 500 -9.41 10.25 -36.69
N ILE A 501 -9.13 11.45 -37.22
CA ILE A 501 -10.13 12.26 -37.92
C ILE A 501 -10.66 11.52 -39.16
N THR A 502 -9.78 10.86 -39.91
CA THR A 502 -10.14 10.15 -41.16
C THR A 502 -10.93 8.88 -40.89
N PHE A 503 -10.57 8.15 -39.83
CA PHE A 503 -11.18 6.87 -39.45
C PHE A 503 -12.27 7.02 -38.36
N LYS A 504 -12.73 8.24 -38.08
CA LYS A 504 -13.82 8.55 -37.12
C LYS A 504 -13.57 8.05 -35.70
N ASP A 505 -12.36 8.28 -35.20
CA ASP A 505 -11.94 7.95 -33.83
C ASP A 505 -12.00 6.45 -33.50
N ASP A 506 -11.92 5.57 -34.53
CA ASP A 506 -11.88 4.10 -34.41
C ASP A 506 -10.41 3.59 -34.34
N PRO A 507 -9.91 3.20 -33.15
CA PRO A 507 -8.51 2.79 -32.96
C PRO A 507 -8.19 1.45 -33.63
N GLU A 508 -9.14 0.52 -33.73
CA GLU A 508 -8.94 -0.74 -34.42
C GLU A 508 -8.77 -0.51 -35.92
N ALA A 509 -9.60 0.36 -36.51
CA ALA A 509 -9.47 0.73 -37.92
C ALA A 509 -8.13 1.42 -38.21
N VAL A 510 -7.72 2.38 -37.37
CA VAL A 510 -6.42 3.07 -37.54
C VAL A 510 -5.27 2.07 -37.44
N THR A 511 -5.27 1.21 -36.42
CA THR A 511 -4.21 0.21 -36.21
C THR A 511 -4.11 -0.77 -37.38
N MET A 512 -5.25 -1.25 -37.89
CA MET A 512 -5.28 -2.15 -39.05
C MET A 512 -4.69 -1.50 -40.30
N HIS A 513 -5.07 -0.27 -40.63
CA HIS A 513 -4.58 0.42 -41.83
C HIS A 513 -3.10 0.87 -41.70
N LEU A 514 -2.61 1.11 -40.47
CA LEU A 514 -1.20 1.33 -40.19
C LEU A 514 -0.36 0.06 -40.39
N LEU A 515 -0.85 -1.09 -39.91
CA LEU A 515 -0.15 -2.38 -40.03
C LEU A 515 -0.15 -2.93 -41.47
N GLU A 516 -1.24 -2.72 -42.22
CA GLU A 516 -1.37 -3.16 -43.62
C GLU A 516 -0.77 -2.17 -44.64
N GLU A 517 -0.21 -1.04 -44.18
CA GLU A 517 0.27 0.09 -45.00
C GLU A 517 -0.76 0.58 -46.05
N ASN A 518 -2.05 0.49 -45.72
CA ASN A 518 -3.16 0.75 -46.63
C ASN A 518 -3.85 2.08 -46.29
N LEU A 519 -3.08 3.16 -46.19
CA LEU A 519 -3.61 4.48 -45.86
C LEU A 519 -4.20 5.17 -47.11
N PRO A 520 -5.29 5.96 -46.96
CA PRO A 520 -5.76 6.87 -47.99
C PRO A 520 -4.64 7.77 -48.51
N SER A 521 -4.69 8.13 -49.80
CA SER A 521 -3.62 8.88 -50.48
C SER A 521 -3.19 10.15 -49.74
N ASP A 522 -4.13 10.82 -49.07
CA ASP A 522 -3.89 12.08 -48.39
C ASP A 522 -3.06 11.89 -47.10
N LEU A 523 -3.29 10.78 -46.38
CA LEU A 523 -2.51 10.38 -45.19
C LEU A 523 -1.19 9.69 -45.57
N ALA A 524 -1.17 8.94 -46.67
CA ALA A 524 0.04 8.26 -47.15
C ALA A 524 1.15 9.24 -47.58
N THR A 525 0.78 10.46 -48.00
CA THR A 525 1.73 11.52 -48.36
C THR A 525 2.10 12.46 -47.21
N MET A 526 1.43 12.34 -46.07
CA MET A 526 1.68 13.17 -44.88
C MET A 526 2.93 12.70 -44.15
N ASP A 527 3.68 13.63 -43.55
CA ASP A 527 4.87 13.28 -42.77
C ASP A 527 4.45 12.53 -41.50
N ARG A 528 4.96 11.31 -41.35
CA ARG A 528 4.61 10.39 -40.25
C ARG A 528 5.16 10.82 -38.90
N SER A 529 6.12 11.74 -38.89
CA SER A 529 6.74 12.31 -37.69
C SER A 529 6.19 13.68 -37.32
N THR A 530 5.11 14.12 -37.97
CA THR A 530 4.48 15.42 -37.72
C THR A 530 3.99 15.50 -36.26
N PRO A 531 4.50 16.45 -35.47
CA PRO A 531 3.94 16.76 -34.15
C PRO A 531 2.58 17.43 -34.29
#